data_AF-A0A2V8XYM3-F1
#
_entry.id   AF-A0A2V8XYM3-F1
#
_cell.length_a   1.000
_cell.length_b   1.000
_cell.length_c   1.000
_cell.angle_alpha   90.00
_cell.angle_beta   90.00
_cell.angle_gamma   90.00
#
_symmetry.space_group_name_H-M   'P 1'
#
loop_
_entity.id
_entity.type
_entity.pdbx_description
1 polymer ?
#
loop_
_entity_poly.entity_id
_entity_poly.type
_entity_poly.pdbx_seq_one_letter_code
_entity_poly.pdbx_strand_id
1 'polypeptide(L)'
;MPNAWLEVSQDGTVKIWCGKSEIGQGVRTALPMIVAEELSCDWRRVQVVQADLDPKYGDQLTGGSLSVRTSYDNLRKAGAAAREMLISAAAREWYVERSACRAENGSVIHLSTQKRFLYAQLVTLAAGISPPNDPPLKNPSDFKLIGKPSRRTDSFAKVTGAAKFGLDTRLPGMFIASVVRSPVYGGTPSELCSPCPRGVRSEVRPSDASIRRDLRARQPQLLLRWRGCCRRFDLGRRAGAKTSQGRME
;
A
#
# COMPACT_ATOMS: atom_id res chain seq x y z
N MET A 1 -8.03 -13.14 -17.07
CA MET A 1 -8.19 -11.81 -17.69
C MET A 1 -6.82 -11.15 -17.79
N PRO A 2 -6.49 -10.45 -18.88
CA PRO A 2 -5.12 -10.04 -19.20
C PRO A 2 -4.69 -8.71 -18.58
N ASN A 3 -5.18 -8.37 -17.37
CA ASN A 3 -4.80 -7.14 -16.69
C ASN A 3 -4.22 -7.46 -15.32
N ALA A 4 -3.00 -7.01 -15.05
CA ALA A 4 -2.29 -7.31 -13.80
C ALA A 4 -3.08 -6.85 -12.55
N TRP A 5 -3.94 -5.84 -12.71
CA TRP A 5 -4.57 -5.11 -11.61
C TRP A 5 -5.86 -5.71 -11.08
N LEU A 6 -6.56 -6.58 -11.82
CA LEU A 6 -7.86 -7.10 -11.39
C LEU A 6 -8.18 -8.50 -11.89
N GLU A 7 -8.94 -9.23 -11.09
CA GLU A 7 -9.47 -10.56 -11.40
C GLU A 7 -10.92 -10.61 -10.93
N VAL A 8 -11.81 -11.10 -11.79
CA VAL A 8 -13.16 -11.49 -11.39
C VAL A 8 -13.17 -13.01 -11.32
N SER A 9 -13.43 -13.56 -10.15
CA SER A 9 -13.50 -14.99 -9.93
C SER A 9 -14.90 -15.54 -10.24
N GLN A 10 -15.02 -16.84 -10.51
CA GLN A 10 -16.31 -17.48 -10.84
C GLN A 10 -17.31 -17.52 -9.67
N ASP A 11 -16.86 -17.28 -8.44
CA ASP A 11 -17.71 -17.10 -7.25
C ASP A 11 -18.28 -15.67 -7.15
N GLY A 12 -17.87 -14.77 -8.05
CA GLY A 12 -18.26 -13.36 -8.07
C GLY A 12 -17.40 -12.45 -7.19
N THR A 13 -16.33 -12.95 -6.59
CA THR A 13 -15.32 -12.14 -5.92
C THR A 13 -14.55 -11.31 -6.93
N VAL A 14 -14.29 -10.03 -6.62
CA VAL A 14 -13.46 -9.14 -7.45
C VAL A 14 -12.17 -8.84 -6.71
N LYS A 15 -11.07 -9.47 -7.10
CA LYS A 15 -9.75 -9.14 -6.56
C LYS A 15 -9.16 -7.96 -7.29
N ILE A 16 -8.63 -7.00 -6.55
CA ILE A 16 -7.94 -5.83 -7.11
C ILE A 16 -6.62 -5.66 -6.38
N TRP A 17 -5.53 -5.62 -7.13
CA TRP A 17 -4.19 -5.47 -6.59
C TRP A 17 -3.83 -4.00 -6.39
N CYS A 18 -3.36 -3.66 -5.20
CA CYS A 18 -2.82 -2.35 -4.88
C CYS A 18 -1.29 -2.39 -5.04
N GLY A 19 -0.78 -1.70 -6.06
CA GLY A 19 0.65 -1.60 -6.33
C GLY A 19 1.39 -0.65 -5.41
N LYS A 20 0.69 0.27 -4.75
CA LYS A 20 1.30 1.28 -3.87
C LYS A 20 1.38 0.79 -2.43
N SER A 21 2.42 1.22 -1.72
CA SER A 21 2.60 0.96 -0.30
C SER A 21 1.64 1.77 0.57
N GLU A 22 0.95 1.09 1.48
CA GLU A 22 0.10 1.74 2.47
C GLU A 22 0.92 2.20 3.67
N ILE A 23 0.96 3.52 3.90
CA ILE A 23 1.67 4.17 5.00
C ILE A 23 0.74 5.05 5.86
N GLY A 24 -0.58 4.88 5.75
CA GLY A 24 -1.60 5.58 6.53
C GLY A 24 -2.58 6.40 5.69
N GLN A 25 -2.23 6.70 4.44
CA GLN A 25 -2.99 7.58 3.55
C GLN A 25 -4.23 6.93 2.89
N GLY A 26 -4.37 5.60 2.92
CA GLY A 26 -5.54 4.91 2.38
C GLY A 26 -5.49 4.54 0.90
N VAL A 27 -4.29 4.32 0.34
CA VAL A 27 -4.14 3.86 -1.05
C VAL A 27 -4.76 2.49 -1.28
N ARG A 28 -4.77 1.62 -0.27
CA ARG A 28 -5.45 0.32 -0.33
C ARG A 28 -6.98 0.42 -0.43
N THR A 29 -7.55 1.60 -0.26
CA THR A 29 -8.97 1.85 -0.52
C THR A 29 -9.14 2.67 -1.78
N ALA A 30 -8.43 3.81 -1.88
CA ALA A 30 -8.60 4.75 -2.98
C ALA A 30 -8.26 4.15 -4.36
N LEU A 31 -7.15 3.40 -4.49
CA LEU A 31 -6.74 2.87 -5.79
C LEU A 31 -7.68 1.76 -6.29
N PRO A 32 -8.04 0.75 -5.48
CA PRO A 32 -9.01 -0.25 -5.90
C PRO A 32 -10.41 0.31 -6.16
N MET A 33 -10.83 1.37 -5.45
CA MET A 33 -12.10 2.03 -5.73
C MET A 33 -12.18 2.61 -7.14
N ILE A 34 -11.07 3.12 -7.69
CA ILE A 34 -11.02 3.63 -9.07
C ILE A 34 -11.32 2.52 -10.07
N VAL A 35 -10.70 1.36 -9.89
CA VAL A 35 -10.93 0.18 -10.73
C VAL A 35 -12.36 -0.33 -10.58
N ALA A 36 -12.87 -0.43 -9.34
CA ALA A 36 -14.22 -0.89 -9.04
C ALA A 36 -15.31 0.02 -9.62
N GLU A 37 -15.09 1.34 -9.57
CA GLU A 37 -15.96 2.34 -10.19
C GLU A 37 -16.09 2.05 -11.69
N GLU A 38 -14.99 1.99 -12.41
CA GLU A 38 -15.02 1.75 -13.85
C GLU A 38 -15.55 0.36 -14.19
N LEU A 39 -15.24 -0.66 -13.39
CA LEU A 39 -15.77 -2.01 -13.56
C LEU A 39 -17.28 -2.10 -13.31
N SER A 40 -17.90 -1.08 -12.71
CA SER A 40 -19.31 -1.12 -12.26
C SER A 40 -19.60 -2.31 -11.32
N CYS A 41 -18.67 -2.69 -10.44
CA CYS A 41 -18.89 -3.76 -9.47
C CYS A 41 -19.39 -3.25 -8.11
N ASP A 42 -20.02 -4.15 -7.33
CA ASP A 42 -20.34 -3.87 -5.94
C ASP A 42 -19.04 -3.83 -5.11
N TRP A 43 -18.76 -2.69 -4.47
CA TRP A 43 -17.60 -2.50 -3.61
C TRP A 43 -17.51 -3.56 -2.49
N ARG A 44 -18.64 -4.10 -2.03
CA ARG A 44 -18.69 -5.13 -0.98
C ARG A 44 -18.11 -6.47 -1.43
N ARG A 45 -18.04 -6.71 -2.76
CA ARG A 45 -17.45 -7.91 -3.36
C ARG A 45 -15.97 -7.75 -3.70
N VAL A 46 -15.41 -6.56 -3.47
CA VAL A 46 -14.01 -6.27 -3.76
C VAL A 46 -13.11 -6.77 -2.64
N GLN A 47 -12.18 -7.65 -2.99
CA GLN A 47 -11.07 -8.05 -2.16
C GLN A 47 -9.80 -7.30 -2.58
N VAL A 48 -9.27 -6.46 -1.69
CA VAL A 48 -8.04 -5.72 -1.96
C VAL A 48 -6.82 -6.55 -1.58
N VAL A 49 -5.99 -6.85 -2.58
CA VAL A 49 -4.74 -7.60 -2.43
C VAL A 49 -3.56 -6.63 -2.52
N GLN A 50 -2.54 -6.79 -1.67
CA GLN A 50 -1.28 -6.05 -1.84
C GLN A 50 -0.51 -6.71 -2.99
N ALA A 51 -0.07 -5.93 -3.97
CA ALA A 51 0.80 -6.44 -5.03
C ALA A 51 2.14 -6.90 -4.46
N ASP A 52 2.71 -7.96 -5.05
CA ASP A 52 4.10 -8.35 -4.84
C ASP A 52 5.05 -7.41 -5.60
N LEU A 53 6.37 -7.60 -5.42
CA LEU A 53 7.41 -6.81 -6.08
C LEU A 53 7.65 -7.27 -7.53
N ASP A 54 6.58 -7.44 -8.31
CA ASP A 54 6.64 -7.83 -9.72
C ASP A 54 6.59 -6.57 -10.63
N PRO A 55 7.52 -6.43 -11.60
CA PRO A 55 7.55 -5.31 -12.55
C PRO A 55 6.22 -5.04 -13.29
N LYS A 56 5.33 -6.04 -13.43
CA LYS A 56 4.02 -5.88 -14.07
C LYS A 56 3.12 -4.85 -13.36
N TYR A 57 3.39 -4.56 -12.08
CA TYR A 57 2.68 -3.56 -11.29
C TYR A 57 3.32 -2.15 -11.40
N GLY A 58 4.35 -1.97 -12.21
CA GLY A 58 5.01 -0.68 -12.40
C GLY A 58 5.64 -0.13 -11.12
N ASP A 59 5.79 1.19 -11.04
CA ASP A 59 6.36 1.85 -9.85
C ASP A 59 5.45 1.71 -8.63
N GLN A 60 6.00 1.13 -7.56
CA GLN A 60 5.30 0.87 -6.30
C GLN A 60 5.62 1.90 -5.20
N LEU A 61 6.44 2.92 -5.53
CA LEU A 61 6.79 4.00 -4.61
C LEU A 61 5.55 4.78 -4.16
N THR A 62 5.51 5.07 -2.86
CA THR A 62 4.55 5.99 -2.27
C THR A 62 5.28 7.19 -1.70
N GLY A 63 5.04 8.36 -2.30
CA GLY A 63 5.70 9.60 -1.94
C GLY A 63 5.20 10.76 -2.78
N GLY A 64 5.53 11.98 -2.37
CA GLY A 64 5.24 13.21 -3.12
C GLY A 64 3.76 13.45 -3.43
N SER A 65 2.83 12.82 -2.72
CA SER A 65 1.39 12.81 -3.01
C SER A 65 1.02 12.28 -4.40
N LEU A 66 1.82 11.38 -4.98
CA LEU A 66 1.69 10.95 -6.38
C LEU A 66 0.78 9.73 -6.60
N SER A 67 0.53 8.92 -5.56
CA SER A 67 -0.11 7.59 -5.73
C SER A 67 -1.41 7.60 -6.52
N VAL A 68 -2.36 8.49 -6.22
CA VAL A 68 -3.59 8.61 -7.01
C VAL A 68 -3.30 9.30 -8.35
N ARG A 69 -2.58 10.42 -8.34
CA ARG A 69 -2.34 11.25 -9.55
C ARG A 69 -1.67 10.48 -10.69
N THR A 70 -0.72 9.60 -10.39
CA THR A 70 0.00 8.84 -11.43
C THR A 70 -0.67 7.53 -11.80
N SER A 71 -1.62 7.05 -10.99
CA SER A 71 -2.32 5.78 -11.23
C SER A 71 -3.76 5.95 -11.72
N TYR A 72 -4.35 7.14 -11.61
CA TYR A 72 -5.77 7.39 -11.85
C TYR A 72 -6.23 6.88 -13.22
N ASP A 73 -5.65 7.39 -14.31
CA ASP A 73 -6.11 7.04 -15.65
C ASP A 73 -5.83 5.57 -16.00
N ASN A 74 -4.67 5.04 -15.61
CA ASN A 74 -4.31 3.64 -15.85
C ASN A 74 -5.27 2.67 -15.13
N LEU A 75 -5.62 2.97 -13.88
CA LEU A 75 -6.57 2.15 -13.12
C LEU A 75 -8.00 2.31 -13.65
N ARG A 76 -8.37 3.49 -14.16
CA ARG A 76 -9.66 3.68 -14.82
C ARG A 76 -9.77 2.86 -16.09
N LYS A 77 -8.76 2.95 -16.97
CA LYS A 77 -8.68 2.13 -18.19
C LYS A 77 -8.69 0.64 -17.86
N ALA A 78 -8.01 0.24 -16.79
CA ALA A 78 -8.01 -1.14 -16.33
C ALA A 78 -9.40 -1.68 -16.00
N GLY A 79 -10.17 -0.95 -15.18
CA GLY A 79 -11.54 -1.31 -14.83
C GLY A 79 -12.50 -1.25 -16.04
N ALA A 80 -12.34 -0.24 -16.89
CA ALA A 80 -13.16 -0.06 -18.07
C ALA A 80 -12.92 -1.15 -19.13
N ALA A 81 -11.67 -1.53 -19.38
CA ALA A 81 -11.35 -2.64 -20.28
C ALA A 81 -12.01 -3.95 -19.85
N ALA A 82 -11.95 -4.28 -18.55
CA ALA A 82 -12.61 -5.47 -18.01
C ALA A 82 -14.13 -5.38 -18.13
N ARG A 83 -14.73 -4.21 -17.88
CA ARG A 83 -16.17 -3.96 -18.11
C ARG A 83 -16.56 -4.21 -19.57
N GLU A 84 -15.81 -3.68 -20.52
CA GLU A 84 -16.08 -3.86 -21.95
C GLU A 84 -15.96 -5.33 -22.39
N MET A 85 -15.00 -6.08 -21.83
CA MET A 85 -14.88 -7.52 -22.07
C MET A 85 -16.12 -8.27 -21.56
N LEU A 86 -16.62 -7.94 -20.36
CA LEU A 86 -17.82 -8.53 -19.78
C LEU A 86 -19.09 -8.18 -20.58
N ILE A 87 -19.24 -6.92 -20.99
CA ILE A 87 -20.35 -6.49 -21.86
C ILE A 87 -20.32 -7.26 -23.19
N SER A 88 -19.13 -7.40 -23.79
CA SER A 88 -18.95 -8.12 -25.04
C SER A 88 -19.28 -9.61 -24.90
N ALA A 89 -18.92 -10.23 -23.77
CA ALA A 89 -19.29 -11.61 -23.47
C ALA A 89 -20.81 -11.77 -23.33
N ALA A 90 -21.48 -10.88 -22.60
CA ALA A 90 -22.94 -10.92 -22.45
C ALA A 90 -23.68 -10.70 -23.78
N ALA A 91 -23.20 -9.76 -24.59
CA ALA A 91 -23.75 -9.47 -25.91
C ALA A 91 -23.68 -10.70 -26.84
N ARG A 92 -22.57 -11.45 -26.78
CA ARG A 92 -22.41 -12.72 -27.51
C ARG A 92 -23.39 -13.80 -27.03
N GLU A 93 -23.57 -13.94 -25.71
CA GLU A 93 -24.51 -14.91 -25.14
C GLU A 93 -25.97 -14.60 -25.48
N TRP A 94 -26.34 -13.32 -25.56
CA TRP A 94 -27.69 -12.91 -25.93
C TRP A 94 -27.91 -12.77 -27.43
N TYR A 95 -26.87 -12.90 -28.26
CA TYR A 95 -26.91 -12.65 -29.70
C TYR A 95 -27.43 -11.24 -30.04
N VAL A 96 -26.93 -10.23 -29.31
CA VAL A 96 -27.32 -8.82 -29.48
C VAL A 96 -26.12 -7.91 -29.64
N GLU A 97 -26.36 -6.68 -30.08
CA GLU A 97 -25.33 -5.65 -30.12
C GLU A 97 -24.88 -5.23 -28.72
N ARG A 98 -23.60 -4.82 -28.60
CA ARG A 98 -23.04 -4.34 -27.33
C ARG A 98 -23.80 -3.15 -26.76
N SER A 99 -24.32 -2.28 -27.63
CA SER A 99 -25.11 -1.10 -27.24
C SER A 99 -26.44 -1.45 -26.56
N ALA A 100 -26.94 -2.69 -26.74
CA ALA A 100 -28.11 -3.19 -26.03
C ALA A 100 -27.81 -3.67 -24.60
N CYS A 101 -26.53 -3.66 -24.19
CA CYS A 101 -26.07 -4.18 -22.91
C CYS A 101 -25.49 -3.06 -22.03
N ARG A 102 -25.70 -3.13 -20.72
CA ARG A 102 -25.14 -2.18 -19.75
C ARG A 102 -24.60 -2.89 -18.51
N ALA A 103 -23.39 -2.53 -18.10
CA ALA A 103 -22.80 -3.00 -16.85
C ALA A 103 -23.30 -2.20 -15.64
N GLU A 104 -23.78 -2.90 -14.62
CA GLU A 104 -24.30 -2.31 -13.38
C GLU A 104 -24.20 -3.30 -12.21
N ASN A 105 -23.64 -2.82 -11.10
CA ASN A 105 -23.57 -3.51 -9.80
C ASN A 105 -23.06 -4.97 -9.87
N GLY A 106 -22.01 -5.24 -10.64
CA GLY A 106 -21.43 -6.58 -10.78
C GLY A 106 -22.20 -7.49 -11.74
N SER A 107 -23.06 -6.92 -12.57
CA SER A 107 -23.85 -7.62 -13.57
C SER A 107 -23.86 -6.88 -14.90
N VAL A 108 -24.11 -7.58 -16.00
CA VAL A 108 -24.49 -6.98 -17.28
C VAL A 108 -25.99 -7.17 -17.46
N ILE A 109 -26.67 -6.10 -17.87
CA ILE A 109 -28.12 -6.03 -18.05
C ILE A 109 -28.41 -5.86 -19.54
N HIS A 110 -29.37 -6.62 -20.05
CA HIS A 110 -29.95 -6.39 -21.36
C HIS A 110 -31.03 -5.30 -21.28
N LEU A 111 -30.90 -4.22 -22.04
CA LEU A 111 -31.73 -3.02 -21.85
C LEU A 111 -33.20 -3.25 -22.20
N SER A 112 -33.51 -4.04 -23.24
CA SER A 112 -34.91 -4.25 -23.65
C SER A 112 -35.65 -5.31 -22.83
N THR A 113 -34.95 -6.37 -22.40
CA THR A 113 -35.58 -7.49 -21.66
C THR A 113 -35.36 -7.43 -20.15
N GLN A 114 -34.49 -6.54 -19.68
CA GLN A 114 -34.07 -6.43 -18.28
C GLN A 114 -33.45 -7.71 -17.68
N LYS A 115 -33.14 -8.71 -18.52
CA LYS A 115 -32.39 -9.91 -18.11
C LYS A 115 -30.98 -9.52 -17.67
N ARG A 116 -30.41 -10.31 -16.76
CA ARG A 116 -29.11 -10.03 -16.14
C ARG A 116 -28.22 -11.26 -16.18
N PHE A 117 -26.96 -11.05 -16.51
CA PHE A 117 -25.89 -11.99 -16.22
C PHE A 117 -24.99 -11.41 -15.12
N LEU A 118 -24.68 -12.21 -14.11
CA LEU A 118 -23.66 -11.86 -13.14
C LEU A 118 -22.29 -11.93 -13.80
N TYR A 119 -21.34 -11.10 -13.39
CA TYR A 119 -19.98 -11.16 -13.95
C TYR A 119 -19.35 -12.56 -13.82
N ALA A 120 -19.62 -13.25 -12.70
CA ALA A 120 -19.25 -14.63 -12.44
C ALA A 120 -19.61 -15.61 -13.58
N GLN A 121 -20.76 -15.41 -14.22
CA GLN A 121 -21.25 -16.26 -15.31
C GLN A 121 -20.54 -15.97 -16.64
N LEU A 122 -19.98 -14.76 -16.79
CA LEU A 122 -19.37 -14.28 -18.02
C LEU A 122 -17.85 -14.42 -18.03
N VAL A 123 -17.20 -14.68 -16.89
CA VAL A 123 -15.73 -14.66 -16.76
C VAL A 123 -15.05 -15.59 -17.76
N THR A 124 -15.57 -16.80 -17.94
CA THR A 124 -15.00 -17.82 -18.85
C THR A 124 -15.04 -17.34 -20.30
N LEU A 125 -16.17 -16.76 -20.72
CA LEU A 125 -16.34 -16.24 -22.08
C LEU A 125 -15.52 -14.97 -22.31
N ALA A 126 -15.53 -14.07 -21.31
CA ALA A 126 -14.75 -12.85 -21.34
C ALA A 126 -13.24 -13.12 -21.37
N ALA A 127 -12.76 -14.24 -20.84
CA ALA A 127 -11.34 -14.61 -20.90
C ALA A 127 -10.82 -14.81 -22.33
N GLY A 128 -11.70 -15.18 -23.28
CA GLY A 128 -11.36 -15.30 -24.70
C GLY A 128 -11.48 -14.00 -25.49
N ILE A 129 -11.79 -12.88 -24.84
CA ILE A 129 -11.93 -11.57 -25.48
C ILE A 129 -10.68 -10.74 -25.19
N SER A 130 -10.06 -10.20 -26.23
CA SER A 130 -8.95 -9.27 -26.05
C SER A 130 -9.45 -7.95 -25.45
N PRO A 131 -8.74 -7.38 -24.46
CA PRO A 131 -9.10 -6.09 -23.88
C PRO A 131 -8.99 -5.00 -24.95
N PRO A 132 -9.93 -4.05 -25.02
CA PRO A 132 -9.79 -2.89 -25.89
C PRO A 132 -8.59 -2.03 -25.46
N ASN A 133 -7.83 -1.50 -26.42
CA ASN A 133 -6.67 -0.65 -26.14
C ASN A 133 -7.07 0.68 -25.48
N ASP A 134 -8.19 1.27 -25.89
CA ASP A 134 -8.72 2.51 -25.32
C ASP A 134 -10.21 2.32 -24.97
N PRO A 135 -10.51 1.73 -23.80
CA PRO A 135 -11.89 1.56 -23.37
C PRO A 135 -12.54 2.91 -23.05
N PRO A 136 -13.81 3.11 -23.41
CA PRO A 136 -14.53 4.31 -23.02
C PRO A 136 -14.58 4.41 -21.49
N LEU A 137 -14.20 5.56 -20.94
CA LEU A 137 -14.25 5.81 -19.50
C LEU A 137 -15.61 6.41 -19.12
N LYS A 138 -16.05 6.19 -17.88
CA LYS A 138 -17.26 6.85 -17.37
C LYS A 138 -17.10 8.36 -17.29
N ASN A 139 -18.20 9.10 -17.35
CA ASN A 139 -18.14 10.51 -16.98
C ASN A 139 -18.05 10.63 -15.45
N PRO A 140 -17.30 11.61 -14.91
CA PRO A 140 -17.24 11.83 -13.47
C PRO A 140 -18.59 12.10 -12.81
N SER A 141 -19.57 12.62 -13.57
CA SER A 141 -20.96 12.79 -13.12
C SER A 141 -21.67 11.47 -12.82
N ASP A 142 -21.22 10.37 -13.41
CA ASP A 142 -21.87 9.05 -13.33
C ASP A 142 -21.24 8.17 -12.25
N PHE A 143 -20.26 8.70 -11.51
CA PHE A 143 -19.55 7.97 -10.46
C PHE A 143 -20.47 7.63 -9.28
N LYS A 144 -20.46 6.37 -8.88
CA LYS A 144 -21.27 5.84 -7.76
C LYS A 144 -20.45 5.58 -6.49
N LEU A 145 -19.16 5.32 -6.61
CA LEU A 145 -18.19 5.04 -5.55
C LEU A 145 -17.23 6.21 -5.33
N ILE A 146 -16.64 6.75 -6.40
CA ILE A 146 -15.67 7.86 -6.29
C ILE A 146 -16.40 9.13 -5.83
N GLY A 147 -15.80 9.83 -4.85
CA GLY A 147 -16.37 11.05 -4.28
C GLY A 147 -17.50 10.79 -3.27
N LYS A 148 -17.85 9.54 -2.99
CA LYS A 148 -18.83 9.17 -1.95
C LYS A 148 -18.12 8.66 -0.68
N PRO A 149 -18.66 8.91 0.52
CA PRO A 149 -18.12 8.35 1.75
C PRO A 149 -18.12 6.82 1.71
N SER A 150 -16.94 6.22 1.90
CA SER A 150 -16.76 4.77 1.93
C SER A 150 -15.92 4.39 3.15
N ARG A 151 -16.16 3.19 3.71
CA ARG A 151 -15.31 2.66 4.77
C ARG A 151 -14.01 2.16 4.18
N ARG A 152 -12.88 2.49 4.82
CA ARG A 152 -11.59 1.93 4.45
C ARG A 152 -11.57 0.42 4.65
N THR A 153 -10.97 -0.27 3.70
CA THR A 153 -10.84 -1.74 3.68
C THR A 153 -9.93 -2.27 4.79
N ASP A 154 -9.00 -1.44 5.28
CA ASP A 154 -7.98 -1.80 6.26
C ASP A 154 -8.21 -1.22 7.66
N SER A 155 -9.28 -0.45 7.86
CA SER A 155 -9.54 0.24 9.13
C SER A 155 -9.65 -0.71 10.32
N PHE A 156 -10.42 -1.80 10.20
CA PHE A 156 -10.65 -2.72 11.32
C PHE A 156 -9.34 -3.35 11.82
N ALA A 157 -8.51 -3.83 10.90
CA ALA A 157 -7.21 -4.42 11.26
C ALA A 157 -6.27 -3.39 11.91
N LYS A 158 -6.32 -2.13 11.47
CA LYS A 158 -5.49 -1.05 12.03
C LYS A 158 -5.92 -0.65 13.43
N VAL A 159 -7.23 -0.47 13.68
CA VAL A 159 -7.72 -0.03 15.00
C VAL A 159 -7.64 -1.14 16.06
N THR A 160 -7.66 -2.41 15.64
CA THR A 160 -7.52 -3.56 16.55
C THR A 160 -6.07 -3.96 16.80
N GLY A 161 -5.10 -3.38 16.06
CA GLY A 161 -3.69 -3.78 16.11
C GLY A 161 -3.38 -5.11 15.39
N ALA A 162 -4.35 -5.69 14.66
CA ALA A 162 -4.14 -6.91 13.88
C ALA A 162 -3.36 -6.68 12.57
N ALA A 163 -3.30 -5.44 12.08
CA ALA A 163 -2.53 -5.08 10.90
C ALA A 163 -1.02 -5.31 11.15
N LYS A 164 -0.38 -6.05 10.26
CA LYS A 164 1.07 -6.29 10.30
C LYS A 164 1.81 -5.24 9.49
N PHE A 165 2.76 -4.56 10.13
CA PHE A 165 3.69 -3.64 9.51
C PHE A 165 5.08 -4.26 9.44
N GLY A 166 5.98 -3.67 8.63
CA GLY A 166 7.35 -4.17 8.50
C GLY A 166 8.07 -4.31 9.86
N LEU A 167 7.81 -3.38 10.79
CA LEU A 167 8.33 -3.37 12.15
C LEU A 167 7.86 -4.56 13.03
N ASP A 168 6.75 -5.19 12.66
CA ASP A 168 6.19 -6.34 13.39
C ASP A 168 6.81 -7.67 12.95
N THR A 169 7.64 -7.65 11.90
CA THR A 169 8.33 -8.84 11.42
C THR A 169 9.26 -9.38 12.51
N ARG A 170 9.20 -10.69 12.76
CA ARG A 170 10.10 -11.41 13.65
C ARG A 170 10.68 -12.59 12.88
N LEU A 171 11.99 -12.64 12.72
CA LEU A 171 12.69 -13.76 12.09
C LEU A 171 13.37 -14.63 13.15
N PRO A 172 13.53 -15.95 12.92
CA PRO A 172 14.35 -16.79 13.78
C PRO A 172 15.76 -16.19 13.96
N GLY A 173 16.18 -15.98 15.21
CA GLY A 173 17.47 -15.38 15.53
C GLY A 173 17.59 -13.87 15.30
N MET A 174 16.49 -13.15 15.05
CA MET A 174 16.50 -11.70 14.83
C MET A 174 16.94 -10.93 16.08
N PHE A 175 17.89 -10.00 15.90
CA PHE A 175 18.30 -9.04 16.92
C PHE A 175 17.46 -7.76 16.81
N ILE A 176 17.07 -7.20 17.96
CA ILE A 176 16.33 -5.94 18.05
C ILE A 176 17.32 -4.85 18.45
N ALA A 177 17.56 -3.87 17.58
CA ALA A 177 18.38 -2.70 17.88
C ALA A 177 17.54 -1.52 18.39
N SER A 178 18.03 -0.76 19.38
CA SER A 178 17.44 0.53 19.78
C SER A 178 18.49 1.63 19.75
N VAL A 179 18.13 2.78 19.20
CA VAL A 179 18.97 3.99 19.26
C VAL A 179 18.78 4.65 20.61
N VAL A 180 19.89 4.96 21.26
CA VAL A 180 19.89 5.66 22.54
C VAL A 180 20.39 7.07 22.31
N ARG A 181 19.49 8.03 22.52
CA ARG A 181 19.77 9.44 22.26
C ARG A 181 20.39 10.07 23.49
N SER A 182 21.37 10.96 23.26
CA SER A 182 21.88 11.85 24.31
C SER A 182 20.70 12.67 24.88
N PRO A 183 20.62 12.86 26.21
CA PRO A 183 19.58 13.70 26.82
C PRO A 183 19.75 15.18 26.45
N VAL A 184 20.93 15.57 25.94
CA VAL A 184 21.24 16.93 25.49
C VAL A 184 21.58 16.97 24.01
N TYR A 185 21.10 18.02 23.34
CA TYR A 185 21.38 18.27 21.93
C TYR A 185 22.89 18.46 21.71
N GLY A 186 23.42 17.84 20.65
CA GLY A 186 24.85 17.92 20.30
C GLY A 186 25.79 17.08 21.18
N GLY A 187 25.25 16.30 22.13
CA GLY A 187 26.06 15.38 22.93
C GLY A 187 26.62 14.25 22.07
N THR A 188 27.92 14.00 22.20
CA THR A 188 28.62 12.88 21.55
C THR A 188 28.84 11.75 22.57
N PRO A 189 28.78 10.48 22.14
CA PRO A 189 29.12 9.37 23.00
C PRO A 189 30.63 9.39 23.30
N SER A 190 31.01 9.40 24.58
CA SER A 190 32.41 9.38 25.00
C SER A 190 33.04 8.00 24.78
N GLU A 191 32.35 6.93 25.20
CA GLU A 191 32.84 5.54 25.14
C GLU A 191 31.69 4.55 24.89
N LEU A 192 32.01 3.41 24.28
CA LEU A 192 31.12 2.25 24.17
C LEU A 192 31.27 1.39 25.43
N CYS A 193 30.18 1.03 26.11
CA CYS A 193 30.28 0.32 27.37
C CYS A 193 30.59 -1.17 27.14
N SER A 194 31.69 -1.64 27.71
CA SER A 194 32.02 -3.06 27.87
C SER A 194 32.33 -3.35 29.34
N PRO A 195 31.70 -4.34 29.99
CA PRO A 195 30.71 -5.28 29.46
C PRO A 195 29.30 -4.69 29.33
N CYS A 196 28.54 -5.17 28.33
CA CYS A 196 27.16 -4.76 28.09
C CYS A 196 26.25 -5.06 29.30
N PRO A 197 25.25 -4.20 29.58
CA PRO A 197 24.24 -4.47 30.61
C PRO A 197 23.52 -5.80 30.40
N ARG A 198 23.00 -6.41 31.47
CA ARG A 198 22.21 -7.65 31.40
C ARG A 198 21.07 -7.51 30.39
N GLY A 199 21.00 -8.42 29.42
CA GLY A 199 20.03 -8.43 28.34
C GLY A 199 20.53 -7.84 27.01
N VAL A 200 21.69 -7.16 27.01
CA VAL A 200 22.30 -6.49 25.85
C VAL A 200 23.52 -7.27 25.41
N ARG A 201 23.61 -7.58 24.12
CA ARG A 201 24.70 -8.40 23.57
C ARG A 201 25.89 -7.60 23.04
N SER A 202 25.64 -6.42 22.51
CA SER A 202 26.68 -5.54 21.96
C SER A 202 26.20 -4.09 21.93
N GLU A 203 27.15 -3.15 21.90
CA GLU A 203 26.90 -1.75 21.61
C GLU A 203 27.71 -1.39 20.36
N VAL A 204 27.13 -0.61 19.44
CA VAL A 204 27.80 -0.22 18.19
C VAL A 204 27.52 1.25 17.92
N ARG A 205 28.54 2.02 17.53
CA ARG A 205 28.36 3.40 17.08
C ARG A 205 27.55 3.42 15.78
N PRO A 206 26.63 4.38 15.57
CA PRO A 206 25.90 4.49 14.31
C PRO A 206 26.81 4.61 13.07
N SER A 207 27.97 5.24 13.21
CA SER A 207 28.99 5.35 12.15
C SER A 207 29.63 4.00 11.78
N ASP A 208 29.65 3.06 12.71
CA ASP A 208 30.38 1.79 12.63
C ASP A 208 29.41 0.61 12.40
N ALA A 209 28.10 0.89 12.35
CA ALA A 209 27.03 -0.07 12.19
C ALA A 209 27.01 -0.62 10.75
N SER A 210 27.92 -1.56 10.47
CA SER A 210 27.78 -2.51 9.36
C SER A 210 26.98 -3.72 9.86
N ILE A 211 25.95 -4.13 9.12
CA ILE A 211 25.11 -5.28 9.48
C ILE A 211 25.96 -6.55 9.35
N ARG A 212 26.64 -6.97 10.43
CA ARG A 212 27.29 -8.28 10.53
C ARG A 212 26.40 -9.21 11.33
N ARG A 213 25.97 -10.32 10.70
CA ARG A 213 25.28 -11.44 11.37
C ARG A 213 26.29 -12.14 12.29
N ASP A 214 26.19 -11.92 13.59
CA ASP A 214 26.89 -12.76 14.56
C ASP A 214 25.98 -13.93 14.98
N LEU A 215 26.39 -15.16 14.66
CA LEU A 215 25.57 -16.37 14.60
C LEU A 215 25.37 -17.09 15.95
N ARG A 216 25.78 -16.50 17.08
CA ARG A 216 25.74 -17.19 18.38
C ARG A 216 24.68 -16.59 19.31
N ALA A 217 23.75 -17.46 19.72
CA ALA A 217 22.82 -17.36 20.85
C ALA A 217 21.38 -16.86 20.58
N ARG A 218 20.45 -17.42 21.38
CA ARG A 218 18.99 -17.30 21.32
C ARG A 218 18.47 -16.10 22.15
N GLN A 219 17.60 -15.27 21.57
CA GLN A 219 16.88 -14.08 22.12
C GLN A 219 17.71 -12.79 22.36
N PRO A 220 17.41 -11.65 21.69
CA PRO A 220 18.11 -10.38 21.92
C PRO A 220 17.21 -9.12 22.10
N GLN A 221 17.55 -8.26 23.06
CA GLN A 221 17.21 -6.83 23.07
C GLN A 221 18.53 -6.03 23.08
N LEU A 222 18.66 -5.00 22.24
CA LEU A 222 19.76 -4.04 22.29
C LEU A 222 19.25 -2.76 22.96
N LEU A 223 19.80 -2.43 24.12
CA LEU A 223 19.51 -1.20 24.85
C LEU A 223 20.86 -0.64 25.29
N LEU A 224 21.31 0.49 24.74
CA LEU A 224 22.45 1.19 25.34
C LEU A 224 21.98 1.85 26.65
N ARG A 225 22.68 1.62 27.76
CA ARG A 225 22.35 2.25 29.05
C ARG A 225 23.42 3.27 29.38
N TRP A 226 23.01 4.52 29.58
CA TRP A 226 23.87 5.54 30.16
C TRP A 226 24.00 5.28 31.67
N ARG A 227 25.23 5.14 32.18
CA ARG A 227 25.46 4.92 33.62
C ARG A 227 25.09 6.17 34.40
N GLY A 228 24.05 6.06 35.23
CA GLY A 228 23.98 6.80 36.48
C GLY A 228 24.97 6.21 37.47
N CYS A 229 26.21 6.70 37.45
CA CYS A 229 26.89 7.14 38.66
C CYS A 229 28.08 8.04 38.27
N CYS A 230 27.99 9.30 38.70
CA CYS A 230 29.02 10.33 38.71
C CYS A 230 29.53 10.89 37.37
N ARG A 231 28.90 12.00 36.97
CA ARG A 231 29.50 13.22 36.37
C ARG A 231 30.68 12.99 35.41
N ARG A 232 30.40 13.07 34.10
CA ARG A 232 31.06 14.03 33.18
C ARG A 232 30.48 13.84 31.77
N PHE A 233 29.73 14.85 31.34
CA PHE A 233 29.61 15.14 29.92
C PHE A 233 30.87 15.89 29.53
N ASP A 234 31.50 15.52 28.40
CA ASP A 234 32.43 16.43 27.76
C ASP A 234 31.59 17.51 27.05
N LEU A 235 31.24 18.53 27.82
CA LEU A 235 30.68 19.78 27.29
C LEU A 235 31.85 20.52 26.63
N GLY A 236 32.29 20.03 25.47
CA GLY A 236 33.33 20.67 24.68
C GLY A 236 33.02 22.16 24.59
N ARG A 237 33.94 22.98 25.12
CA ARG A 237 33.85 24.44 25.02
C ARG A 237 33.54 24.78 23.57
N ARG A 238 32.39 25.41 23.33
CA ARG A 238 32.12 26.05 22.04
C ARG A 238 33.27 27.00 21.75
N ALA A 239 34.11 26.65 20.78
CA ALA A 239 34.84 27.65 20.02
C ALA A 239 33.80 28.65 19.46
N GLY A 240 34.11 29.94 19.56
CA GLY A 240 33.15 31.03 19.66
C GLY A 240 32.05 31.04 18.60
N ALA A 241 30.80 31.06 19.07
CA ALA A 241 29.70 31.57 18.28
C ALA A 241 29.81 33.10 18.24
N LYS A 242 30.29 33.65 17.11
CA LYS A 242 30.11 35.07 16.80
C LYS A 242 28.62 35.34 16.67
N THR A 243 28.06 36.11 17.59
CA THR A 243 26.76 36.76 17.46
C THR A 243 26.81 37.77 16.32
N SER A 244 26.30 37.41 15.15
CA SER A 244 25.93 38.39 14.13
C SER A 244 24.57 38.98 14.50
N GLN A 245 24.60 40.09 15.22
CA GLN A 245 23.44 40.91 15.53
C GLN A 245 23.08 41.68 14.25
N GLY A 246 22.21 41.10 13.42
CA GLY A 246 21.59 41.78 12.29
C GLY A 246 20.49 42.70 12.81
N ARG A 247 20.76 44.00 12.75
CA ARG A 247 19.84 45.09 13.10
C ARG A 247 18.73 45.14 12.04
N MET A 248 17.47 45.13 12.48
CA MET A 248 16.34 45.57 11.66
C MET A 248 16.45 47.08 11.46
N GLU A 249 16.54 47.50 10.20
CA GLU A 249 15.96 48.73 9.64
C GLU A 249 15.28 48.34 8.33
#